data_AF-A0A937NMU4-F1
#
_entry.id   AF-A0A937NMU4-F1
#
_cell.length_a   1.000
_cell.length_b   1.000
_cell.length_c   1.000
_cell.angle_alpha   90.00
_cell.angle_beta   90.00
_cell.angle_gamma   90.00
#
_symmetry.space_group_name_H-M   'P 1'
#
loop_
_entity.id
_entity.type
_entity.pdbx_description
1 polymer ?
#
loop_
_entity_poly.entity_id
_entity_poly.type
_entity_poly.pdbx_seq_one_letter_code
_entity_poly.pdbx_strand_id
1 'polypeptide(L)' 'MGTCGLEGVIRAWEQEQLTTEQTIGQILLLLQELEERHVEYVRRLAK' A
#
# COMPACT_ATOMS: atom_id res chain seq x y z
N MET A 1 13.44 -3.71 0.90
CA MET A 1 13.75 -2.34 0.43
C MET A 1 12.51 -1.49 0.65
N GLY A 2 12.71 -0.27 1.14
CA GLY A 2 11.80 0.45 2.04
C GLY A 2 10.32 0.44 1.65
N THR A 3 9.47 0.15 2.63
CA THR A 3 8.04 0.40 2.60
C THR A 3 7.81 1.90 2.45
N CYS A 4 7.88 2.39 1.23
CA CYS A 4 7.24 3.63 0.86
C CYS A 4 5.74 3.38 1.05
N GLY A 5 5.18 3.84 2.16
CA GLY A 5 3.72 3.94 2.32
C GLY A 5 3.12 4.77 1.18
N LEU A 6 1.81 4.95 1.18
CA LEU A 6 1.10 5.65 0.09
C LEU A 6 1.78 6.96 -0.35
N GLU A 7 2.28 7.76 0.60
CA GLU A 7 2.99 9.01 0.33
C GLU A 7 4.29 8.82 -0.48
N GLY A 8 5.05 7.75 -0.21
CA GLY A 8 6.26 7.45 -0.98
C GLY A 8 5.96 6.99 -2.40
N VAL A 9 4.85 6.27 -2.60
CA VAL A 9 4.36 5.88 -3.93
C VAL A 9 3.92 7.12 -4.71
N ILE A 10 3.17 8.03 -4.08
CA ILE A 10 2.73 9.30 -4.69
C ILE A 10 3.93 10.16 -5.06
N ARG A 11 4.90 10.33 -4.16
CA ARG A 11 6.12 11.11 -4.44
C ARG A 11 6.95 10.53 -5.60
N ALA A 12 7.08 9.21 -5.67
CA ALA A 12 7.79 8.56 -6.78
C ALA A 12 7.05 8.73 -8.12
N TRP A 13 5.72 8.77 -8.10
CA TRP A 13 4.92 9.08 -9.28
C TRP A 13 5.05 10.55 -9.72
N GLU A 14 4.98 11.50 -8.78
CA GLU A 14 5.19 12.93 -9.05
C GLU A 14 6.58 13.24 -9.61
N GLN A 15 7.58 12.45 -9.23
CA GLN A 15 8.95 12.54 -9.73
C GLN A 15 9.18 11.76 -11.03
N GLU A 16 8.12 11.26 -11.68
CA GLU A 16 8.16 10.47 -12.91
C GLU A 16 9.02 9.18 -12.80
N GLN A 17 9.29 8.71 -11.58
CA GLN A 17 10.05 7.48 -11.31
C GLN A 17 9.18 6.22 -11.41
N LEU A 18 7.86 6.39 -11.39
CA LEU A 18 6.88 5.33 -11.60
C LEU A 18 5.94 5.70 -12.74
N THR A 19 5.61 4.73 -13.58
CA THR A 19 4.50 4.89 -14.52
C THR A 19 3.18 4.84 -13.77
N THR A 20 2.11 5.36 -14.38
CA THR A 20 0.75 5.29 -13.83
C THR A 20 0.35 3.86 -13.47
N GLU A 21 0.69 2.87 -14.31
CA GLU A 21 0.41 1.46 -14.06
C GLU A 21 1.19 0.92 -12.85
N GLN A 22 2.47 1.31 -12.71
CA GLN A 22 3.28 0.91 -11.56
C GLN A 22 2.76 1.55 -10.26
N THR A 23 2.35 2.82 -10.31
CA THR A 23 1.72 3.54 -9.20
C THR A 23 0.44 2.84 -8.76
N ILE A 24 -0.46 2.52 -9.70
CA ILE A 24 -1.69 1.79 -9.42
C ILE A 24 -1.38 0.41 -8.82
N GLY A 25 -0.44 -0.34 -9.39
CA GLY A 25 -0.02 -1.64 -8.87
C GLY A 25 0.48 -1.57 -7.43
N GLN A 26 1.30 -0.56 -7.10
CA GLN A 26 1.79 -0.36 -5.73
C GLN A 26 0.67 0.05 -4.76
N ILE A 27 -0.28 0.88 -5.18
CA ILE A 27 -1.43 1.25 -4.35
C ILE A 27 -2.28 0.02 -4.06
N LEU A 28 -2.53 -0.84 -5.04
CA LEU A 28 -3.30 -2.08 -4.85
C LEU A 28 -2.62 -3.03 -3.84
N LEU A 29 -1.30 -3.17 -3.91
CA LEU A 29 -0.55 -3.98 -2.93
C LEU A 29 -0.65 -3.40 -1.51
N LEU A 30 -0.56 -2.08 -1.35
CA LEU A 30 -0.72 -1.42 -0.06
C LEU A 30 -2.13 -1.62 0.51
N LEU A 31 -3.16 -1.58 -0.33
CA LEU A 31 -4.54 -1.83 0.08
C LEU A 31 -4.74 -3.29 0.52
N GLN A 32 -4.14 -4.25 -0.19
CA GLN A 32 -4.20 -5.66 0.17
C GLN A 32 -3.55 -5.92 1.54
N GLU A 33 -2.36 -5.37 1.80
CA GLU A 33 -1.70 -5.50 3.10
C GLU A 33 -2.54 -4.88 4.23
N LEU A 34 -3.18 -3.73 3.97
CA LEU A 34 -4.10 -3.09 4.91
C LEU A 34 -5.32 -3.96 5.21
N GLU A 35 -5.92 -4.59 4.19
CA GLU A 35 -7.05 -5.50 4.36
C GLU A 35 -6.66 -6.71 5.23
N GLU A 36 -5.53 -7.35 4.93
CA GLU A 36 -5.02 -8.50 5.69
C GLU A 36 -4.80 -8.14 7.17
N ARG A 37 -4.17 -6.98 7.42
CA ARG A 37 -3.97 -6.47 8.78
C ARG A 37 -5.31 -6.17 9.47
N HIS A 38 -6.27 -5.58 8.76
CA HIS A 38 -7.59 -5.28 9.33
C HIS A 38 -8.33 -6.57 9.71
N VAL A 39 -8.31 -7.59 8.85
CA VAL A 39 -8.89 -8.91 9.14
C VAL A 39 -8.23 -9.53 10.37
N GLU A 40 -6.91 -9.42 10.48
CA GLU A 40 -6.20 -9.92 11.66
C GLU A 40 -6.61 -9.19 12.94
N TYR A 41 -6.70 -7.85 12.90
CA TYR A 41 -7.15 -7.06 14.05
C TYR A 41 -8.57 -7.41 14.47
N VAL A 42 -9.51 -7.50 13.52
CA VAL A 42 -10.90 -7.89 13.80
C VAL A 42 -10.94 -9.29 14.42
N ARG A 43 -10.18 -10.24 13.89
CA ARG A 43 -10.10 -11.60 14.45
C ARG A 43 -9.54 -11.61 15.87
N ARG A 44 -8.54 -10.78 16.17
CA ARG A 44 -7.94 -10.67 17.52
C ARG A 44 -8.89 -10.02 18.53
N LEU A 45 -9.65 -9.01 18.12
CA LEU A 45 -10.63 -8.32 18.98
C LEU A 45 -11.93 -9.13 19.20
N ALA A 46 -12.22 -10.09 18.32
CA ALA A 46 -13.35 -11.00 18.46
C ALA A 46 -13.08 -12.21 19.38
N LYS A 47 -11.86 -12.33 19.94
CA LYS A 47 -11.47 -13.32 20.95
C LYS A 47 -11.37 -12.68 22.33
#